data_AF-U5DCS7-F1
#
_entry.id   AF-U5DCS7-F1
#
_cell.length_a   1.000
_cell.length_b   1.000
_cell.length_c   1.000
_cell.angle_alpha   90.00
_cell.angle_beta   90.00
_cell.angle_gamma   90.00
#
_symmetry.space_group_name_H-M   'P 1'
#
loop_
_entity.id
_entity.type
_entity.pdbx_description
1 polymer ?
#
loop_
_entity_poly.entity_id
_entity_poly.type
_entity_poly.pdbx_seq_one_letter_code
_entity_poly.pdbx_strand_id
1 'polypeptide(L)'
;MSATPAGTAPESQRSLGADAVDVAIAKGLDLDGSPIPPAKLDLYNSVMALEAGRQRSGVSNTMRSRIVRIGAKHIAQDELNQMLEAANFAPLKDKEIAFYYGSK
;
A
#
# COMPACT_ATOMS: atom_id res chain seq x y z
N MET A 1 18.39 -40.44 2.38
CA MET A 1 19.06 -39.53 3.34
C MET A 1 19.40 -38.28 2.54
N SER A 2 18.50 -37.28 2.50
CA SER A 2 18.49 -36.11 3.40
C SER A 2 19.79 -35.30 3.28
N ALA A 3 19.84 -34.00 3.00
CA ALA A 3 18.84 -32.98 2.68
C ALA A 3 19.62 -31.79 2.07
N THR A 4 19.00 -31.04 1.15
CA THR A 4 19.52 -29.78 0.60
C THR A 4 19.36 -28.66 1.64
N PRO A 5 20.35 -27.77 1.89
CA PRO A 5 20.11 -26.60 2.72
C PRO A 5 19.52 -25.46 1.89
N ALA A 6 18.33 -25.07 2.34
CA ALA A 6 17.76 -23.72 2.43
C ALA A 6 18.16 -22.69 1.37
N GLY A 7 17.17 -22.33 0.54
CA GLY A 7 17.12 -21.04 -0.14
C GLY A 7 16.90 -19.91 0.87
N THR A 8 17.87 -19.01 0.95
CA THR A 8 17.71 -17.71 1.61
C THR A 8 16.85 -16.82 0.71
N ALA A 9 15.63 -16.50 1.15
CA ALA A 9 14.82 -15.44 0.56
C ALA A 9 15.53 -14.08 0.75
N PRO A 10 15.37 -13.12 -0.17
CA PRO A 10 16.11 -11.86 -0.09
C PRO A 10 15.61 -11.04 1.10
N GLU A 11 16.54 -10.64 1.97
CA GLU A 11 16.32 -9.58 2.94
C GLU A 11 15.85 -8.35 2.19
N SER A 12 14.60 -7.98 2.44
CA SER A 12 13.99 -6.76 1.91
C SER A 12 14.80 -5.58 2.41
N GLN A 13 15.69 -5.09 1.55
CA GLN A 13 16.38 -3.79 1.52
C GLN A 13 15.96 -2.85 2.67
N ARG A 14 16.52 -3.08 3.87
CA ARG A 14 16.36 -2.19 5.03
C ARG A 14 17.19 -0.94 4.77
N SER A 15 16.49 0.13 4.41
CA SER A 15 17.06 1.47 4.34
C SER A 15 17.42 1.91 5.77
N LEU A 16 18.70 1.79 6.14
CA LEU A 16 19.24 2.17 7.45
C LEU A 16 18.80 3.57 7.93
N GLY A 17 18.49 4.49 7.00
CA GLY A 17 17.96 5.82 7.31
C GLY A 17 16.51 5.85 7.80
N ALA A 18 15.64 4.96 7.31
CA ALA A 18 14.25 4.87 7.79
C ALA A 18 14.21 4.34 9.22
N ASP A 19 15.00 3.30 9.49
CA ASP A 19 15.10 2.69 10.82
C ASP A 19 15.65 3.68 11.87
N ALA A 20 16.59 4.56 11.49
CA ALA A 20 17.15 5.57 12.40
C ALA A 20 16.13 6.64 12.81
N VAL A 21 15.28 7.09 11.88
CA VAL A 21 14.24 8.09 12.14
C VAL A 21 13.15 7.52 13.06
N ASP A 22 12.71 6.29 12.81
CA ASP A 22 11.71 5.64 13.67
C ASP A 22 12.21 5.45 15.10
N VAL A 23 13.49 5.08 15.28
CA VAL A 23 14.13 4.99 16.61
C VAL A 23 14.22 6.36 17.30
N ALA A 24 14.50 7.43 16.55
CA ALA A 24 14.58 8.79 17.07
C ALA A 24 13.20 9.27 17.55
N ILE A 25 12.16 9.10 16.74
CA ILE A 25 10.76 9.42 17.09
C ILE A 25 10.31 8.64 18.32
N ALA A 26 10.61 7.34 18.41
CA ALA A 26 10.26 6.51 19.56
C ALA A 26 10.95 6.97 20.86
N LYS A 27 12.13 7.57 20.76
CA LYS A 27 12.86 8.17 21.89
C LYS A 27 12.41 9.61 22.19
N GLY A 28 11.60 10.22 21.33
CA GLY A 28 11.22 11.63 21.42
C GLY A 28 12.38 12.60 21.14
N LEU A 29 13.40 12.14 20.41
CA LEU A 29 14.59 12.92 20.06
C LEU A 29 14.72 13.00 18.54
N ASP A 30 15.14 14.14 18.01
CA ASP A 30 15.52 14.27 16.61
C ASP A 30 16.90 13.61 16.37
N LEU A 31 17.32 13.46 15.11
CA LEU A 31 18.60 12.83 14.76
C LEU A 31 19.81 13.60 15.28
N ASP A 32 19.66 14.89 15.56
CA ASP A 32 20.68 15.73 16.19
C ASP A 32 20.66 15.68 17.73
N GLY A 33 19.75 14.90 18.32
CA GLY A 33 19.58 14.73 19.77
C GLY A 33 18.72 15.80 20.45
N SER A 34 18.17 16.76 19.71
CA SER A 34 17.21 17.74 20.26
C SER A 34 15.86 17.09 20.59
N PRO A 35 15.13 17.56 21.61
CA PRO A 35 13.82 16.99 21.94
C PRO A 35 12.78 17.35 20.88
N ILE A 36 11.99 16.37 20.45
CA ILE A 36 10.86 16.60 19.55
C ILE A 36 9.73 17.27 20.34
N PRO A 37 9.13 18.38 19.83
CA PRO A 37 7.99 19.02 20.48
C PRO A 37 6.83 18.04 20.74
N PRO A 38 6.25 18.00 21.97
CA PRO A 38 5.21 17.04 22.33
C PRO A 38 4.01 17.03 21.37
N ALA A 39 3.53 18.21 20.95
CA ALA A 39 2.41 18.31 20.00
C ALA A 39 2.68 17.61 18.65
N LYS A 40 3.93 17.52 18.21
CA LYS A 40 4.30 16.79 16.99
C LYS A 40 4.28 15.28 17.22
N LEU A 41 4.78 14.81 18.35
CA LEU A 41 4.75 13.39 18.73
C LEU A 41 3.31 12.91 18.92
N ASP A 42 2.47 13.70 19.58
CA ASP A 42 1.05 13.38 19.81
C ASP A 42 0.30 13.22 18.49
N LEU A 43 0.53 14.14 17.54
CA LEU A 43 -0.04 14.06 16.21
C LEU A 43 0.46 12.82 15.45
N TYR A 44 1.77 12.57 15.46
CA TYR A 44 2.37 11.40 14.80
C TYR A 44 1.76 10.10 15.34
N ASN A 45 1.75 9.93 16.67
CA ASN A 45 1.23 8.74 17.33
C ASN A 45 -0.26 8.54 17.03
N SER A 46 -1.05 9.61 17.03
CA SER A 46 -2.47 9.56 16.68
C SER A 46 -2.70 9.05 15.26
N VAL A 47 -1.93 9.54 14.29
CA VAL A 47 -2.05 9.11 12.88
C VAL A 47 -1.54 7.68 12.69
N MET A 48 -0.42 7.31 13.33
CA MET A 48 0.11 5.93 13.25
C MET A 48 -0.84 4.92 13.89
N ALA A 49 -1.55 5.28 14.96
CA ALA A 49 -2.59 4.42 15.53
C ALA A 49 -3.74 4.16 14.54
N LEU A 50 -4.13 5.16 13.75
CA LEU A 50 -5.13 4.97 12.68
C LEU A 50 -4.62 4.03 11.58
N GLU A 51 -3.36 4.13 11.17
CA GLU A 51 -2.77 3.23 10.17
C GLU A 51 -2.55 1.82 10.73
N ALA A 52 -2.18 1.67 12.00
CA ALA A 52 -2.03 0.37 12.65
C ALA A 52 -3.36 -0.42 12.71
N GLY A 53 -4.49 0.28 12.83
CA GLY A 53 -5.83 -0.31 12.74
C GLY A 53 -6.29 -0.63 11.32
N ARG A 54 -5.50 -0.27 10.30
CA ARG A 54 -5.91 -0.44 8.91
C ARG A 54 -5.73 -1.89 8.46
N GLN A 55 -6.84 -2.50 8.03
CA GLN A 55 -6.75 -3.75 7.29
C GLN A 55 -6.10 -3.48 5.93
N ARG A 56 -4.90 -4.03 5.70
CA ARG A 56 -4.25 -3.96 4.38
C ARG A 56 -5.12 -4.69 3.36
N SER A 57 -5.32 -4.07 2.21
CA SER A 57 -5.96 -4.72 1.07
C SER A 57 -5.19 -5.99 0.70
N GLY A 58 -5.88 -7.14 0.67
CA GLY A 58 -5.29 -8.39 0.18
C GLY A 58 -4.79 -8.26 -1.26
N VAL A 59 -3.92 -9.19 -1.68
CA VAL A 59 -3.28 -9.19 -3.00
C VAL A 59 -4.31 -9.08 -4.13
N SER A 60 -5.41 -9.83 -4.06
CA SER A 60 -6.48 -9.80 -5.08
C SER A 60 -7.12 -8.41 -5.22
N ASN A 61 -7.36 -7.70 -4.12
CA ASN A 61 -7.91 -6.34 -4.17
C ASN A 61 -6.90 -5.36 -4.78
N THR A 62 -5.63 -5.49 -4.43
CA THR A 62 -4.55 -4.68 -5.02
C THR A 62 -4.41 -4.95 -6.52
N MET A 63 -4.47 -6.21 -6.94
CA MET A 63 -4.47 -6.60 -8.36
C MET A 63 -5.64 -5.97 -9.10
N ARG A 64 -6.87 -6.13 -8.59
CA ARG A 64 -8.07 -5.54 -9.21
C ARG A 64 -7.94 -4.04 -9.36
N SER A 65 -7.55 -3.32 -8.30
CA SER A 65 -7.38 -1.86 -8.36
C SER A 65 -6.32 -1.44 -9.38
N ARG A 66 -5.25 -2.21 -9.57
CA ARG A 66 -4.24 -1.94 -10.60
C ARG A 66 -4.77 -2.18 -12.00
N ILE A 67 -5.50 -3.29 -12.20
CA ILE A 67 -6.16 -3.62 -13.48
C ILE A 67 -7.13 -2.51 -13.86
N VAL A 68 -8.03 -2.10 -12.98
CA VAL A 68 -9.01 -1.03 -13.25
C VAL A 68 -8.29 0.28 -13.62
N ARG A 69 -7.34 0.73 -12.79
CA ARG A 69 -6.64 2.01 -12.98
C ARG A 69 -5.81 2.10 -14.27
N ILE A 70 -5.18 0.99 -14.68
CA ILE A 70 -4.33 0.96 -15.86
C ILE A 70 -5.15 0.58 -17.10
N GLY A 71 -5.98 -0.46 -16.99
CA GLY A 71 -6.86 -0.94 -18.05
C GLY A 71 -7.78 0.14 -18.59
N ALA A 72 -8.34 0.99 -17.73
CA ALA A 72 -9.27 2.04 -18.19
C ALA A 72 -8.63 3.12 -19.06
N LYS A 73 -7.29 3.19 -19.12
CA LYS A 73 -6.56 4.07 -20.04
C LYS A 73 -6.50 3.52 -21.47
N HIS A 74 -6.67 2.21 -21.63
CA HIS A 74 -6.36 1.49 -22.86
C HIS A 74 -7.53 0.64 -23.40
N ILE A 75 -8.49 0.29 -22.54
CA ILE A 75 -9.56 -0.66 -22.82
C ILE A 75 -10.91 0.05 -22.65
N ALA A 76 -11.84 -0.19 -23.58
CA ALA A 76 -13.20 0.33 -23.49
C ALA A 76 -13.91 -0.18 -22.21
N GLN A 77 -14.87 0.59 -21.70
CA GLN A 77 -15.54 0.28 -20.43
C GLN A 77 -16.14 -1.14 -20.41
N ASP A 78 -16.94 -1.47 -21.42
CA ASP A 78 -17.63 -2.76 -21.48
C ASP A 78 -16.64 -3.94 -21.60
N GLU A 79 -15.59 -3.76 -22.41
CA GLU A 79 -14.54 -4.77 -22.59
C GLU A 79 -13.75 -5.01 -21.29
N LEU A 80 -13.35 -3.93 -20.59
CA LEU A 80 -12.66 -4.07 -19.30
C LEU A 80 -13.57 -4.73 -18.25
N ASN A 81 -14.87 -4.44 -18.27
CA ASN A 81 -15.82 -5.05 -17.36
C ASN A 81 -15.96 -6.56 -17.60
N GLN A 82 -16.09 -6.98 -18.87
CA GLN A 82 -16.12 -8.39 -19.25
C GLN A 82 -14.83 -9.12 -18.85
N MET A 83 -13.67 -8.50 -19.03
CA MET A 83 -12.38 -9.08 -18.62
C MET A 83 -12.29 -9.27 -17.10
N LEU A 84 -12.82 -8.33 -16.30
CA LEU A 84 -12.88 -8.46 -14.84
C LEU A 84 -13.75 -9.64 -14.43
N GLU A 85 -14.97 -9.73 -14.98
CA GLU A 85 -15.91 -10.81 -14.69
C GLU A 85 -15.35 -12.18 -15.10
N ALA A 86 -14.76 -12.28 -16.30
CA ALA A 86 -14.12 -13.51 -16.78
C ALA A 86 -12.95 -13.97 -15.88
N ALA A 87 -12.27 -13.02 -15.22
CA ALA A 87 -11.21 -13.30 -14.25
C ALA A 87 -11.71 -13.47 -12.80
N ASN A 88 -13.04 -13.57 -12.59
CA ASN A 88 -13.68 -13.65 -11.27
C ASN A 88 -13.38 -12.44 -10.35
N PHE A 89 -13.10 -11.28 -10.92
CA PHE A 89 -13.11 -10.02 -10.19
C PHE A 89 -14.49 -9.38 -10.22
N ALA A 90 -14.80 -8.60 -9.18
CA ALA A 90 -15.99 -7.77 -9.21
C ALA A 90 -15.95 -6.80 -10.42
N PRO A 91 -17.08 -6.59 -11.12
CA PRO A 91 -17.17 -5.64 -12.23
C PRO A 91 -16.82 -4.22 -11.80
N LEU A 92 -16.64 -3.32 -12.76
CA LEU A 92 -16.41 -1.89 -12.51
C LEU A 92 -17.54 -1.32 -11.64
N LYS A 93 -17.16 -0.56 -10.61
CA LYS A 93 -18.11 0.15 -9.74
C LYS A 93 -18.50 1.47 -10.38
N ASP A 94 -19.69 1.98 -10.09
CA ASP A 94 -20.18 3.27 -10.62
C ASP A 94 -19.18 4.43 -10.41
N LYS A 95 -18.55 4.49 -9.23
CA LYS A 95 -17.51 5.51 -8.96
C LYS A 95 -16.25 5.33 -9.80
N GLU A 96 -15.90 4.10 -10.16
CA GLU A 96 -14.76 3.79 -11.02
C GLU A 96 -15.12 4.18 -12.47
N ILE A 97 -16.35 3.87 -12.91
CA ILE A 97 -16.88 4.27 -14.22
C ILE A 97 -16.88 5.80 -14.36
N ALA A 98 -17.50 6.50 -13.40
CA ALA A 98 -17.57 7.96 -13.40
C ALA A 98 -16.18 8.60 -13.43
N PHE A 99 -15.23 8.07 -12.66
CA PHE A 99 -13.87 8.62 -12.59
C PHE A 99 -13.04 8.36 -13.86
N TYR A 100 -13.09 7.15 -14.42
CA TYR A 100 -12.21 6.76 -15.54
C TYR A 100 -12.83 6.96 -16.92
N TYR A 101 -14.15 6.94 -17.04
CA TYR A 101 -14.88 7.00 -18.32
C TYR A 101 -15.88 8.16 -18.41
N GLY A 102 -16.27 8.78 -17.28
CA GLY A 102 -17.32 9.81 -17.24
C GLY A 102 -16.92 11.21 -17.72
N SER A 103 -15.69 11.43 -18.18
CA SER A 103 -15.21 12.74 -18.66
C SER A 103 -14.46 12.66 -19.98
N LYS A 104 -14.75 11.65 -20.80
CA LYS A 104 -14.34 11.61 -22.21
C LYS A 104 -15.42 12.17 -23.11
#